data_AF-A0A1X1NNJ3-F1
#
_entry.id   AF-A0A1X1NNJ3-F1
#
_cell.length_a   1.000
_cell.length_b   1.000
_cell.length_c   1.000
_cell.angle_alpha   90.00
_cell.angle_beta   90.00
_cell.angle_gamma   90.00
#
_symmetry.space_group_name_H-M   'P 1'
#
loop_
_entity.id
_entity.type
_entity.pdbx_description
1 polymer ?
#
loop_
_entity_poly.entity_id
_entity_poly.type
_entity_poly.pdbx_seq_one_letter_code
_entity_poly.pdbx_strand_id
1 'polypeptide(L)' 'MHDVQGAEFERGVRVTPKSCEERISTHGADSIDVEAGVRFCVLTNAGRAAILDVRSVNLAADEFTAQVTVWEK' A
#
# COMPACT_ATOMS: atom_id res chain seq x y z
N MET A 1 -15.59 0.36 9.56
CA MET A 1 -14.24 0.78 9.95
C MET A 1 -13.32 -0.38 9.58
N HIS A 2 -12.77 -0.35 8.37
CA HIS A 2 -11.84 -1.38 7.89
C HIS A 2 -10.47 -0.71 7.77
N ASP A 3 -9.62 -0.94 8.76
CA ASP A 3 -8.24 -0.47 8.78
C ASP A 3 -7.45 -1.08 7.62
N VAL A 4 -7.01 -0.24 6.68
CA VAL A 4 -6.08 -0.64 5.63
C VAL A 4 -4.67 -0.42 6.16
N GLN A 5 -3.95 -1.52 6.40
CA GLN A 5 -2.58 -1.50 6.87
C GLN A 5 -1.64 -1.30 5.67
N GLY A 6 -0.98 -0.15 5.55
CA GLY A 6 -0.01 0.10 4.50
C GLY A 6 1.05 1.12 4.89
N ALA A 7 2.24 1.05 4.28
CA ALA A 7 3.30 2.05 4.40
C ALA A 7 3.51 2.78 3.06
N GLU A 8 3.40 4.11 3.03
CA GLU A 8 3.44 4.94 1.83
C GLU A 8 4.86 5.10 1.25
N PHE A 9 5.05 4.96 -0.07
CA PHE A 9 6.29 5.28 -0.79
C PHE A 9 6.26 6.65 -1.47
N GLU A 10 7.37 7.38 -1.39
CA GLU A 10 7.59 8.60 -2.18
C GLU A 10 7.45 8.32 -3.70
N ARG A 11 6.82 9.25 -4.41
CA ARG A 11 6.60 9.14 -5.86
C ARG A 11 7.94 9.00 -6.60
N GLY A 12 8.05 7.94 -7.41
CA GLY A 12 9.23 7.68 -8.26
C GLY A 12 10.21 6.63 -7.72
N VAL A 13 10.01 6.13 -6.50
CA VAL A 13 10.84 5.03 -5.95
C VAL A 13 10.46 3.70 -6.60
N ARG A 14 11.47 2.94 -7.05
CA ARG A 14 11.27 1.56 -7.52
C ARG A 14 10.99 0.67 -6.31
N VAL A 15 9.75 0.22 -6.19
CA VAL A 15 9.36 -0.69 -5.12
C VAL A 15 9.61 -2.12 -5.54
N THR A 16 10.27 -2.86 -4.66
CA THR A 16 10.58 -4.29 -4.79
C THR A 16 9.93 -5.05 -3.61
N PRO A 17 9.79 -6.38 -3.69
CA PRO A 17 9.31 -7.19 -2.56
C PRO A 17 10.10 -6.91 -1.29
N LYS A 18 11.44 -6.93 -1.40
CA LYS A 18 12.36 -6.70 -0.28
C LYS A 18 12.18 -5.32 0.36
N SER A 19 12.11 -4.25 -0.45
CA SER A 19 11.87 -2.91 0.07
C SER A 19 10.48 -2.75 0.69
N CYS A 20 9.47 -3.49 0.19
CA CYS A 20 8.15 -3.52 0.83
C CYS A 20 8.20 -4.23 2.18
N GLU A 21 8.82 -5.40 2.26
CA GLU A 21 8.96 -6.17 3.49
C GLU A 21 9.72 -5.40 4.56
N GLU A 22 10.86 -4.79 4.19
CA GLU A 22 11.65 -3.93 5.08
C GLU A 22 10.81 -2.78 5.63
N ARG A 23 10.00 -2.14 4.78
CA ARG A 23 9.18 -1.00 5.20
C ARG A 23 8.02 -1.40 6.09
N ILE A 24 7.33 -2.49 5.78
CA ILE A 24 6.27 -3.03 6.65
C ILE A 24 6.88 -3.45 8.00
N SER A 25 8.06 -4.06 8.00
CA SER A 25 8.75 -4.43 9.24
C SER A 25 9.21 -3.23 10.07
N THR A 26 9.46 -2.07 9.45
CA THR A 26 9.97 -0.87 10.11
C THR A 26 8.85 0.04 10.62
N HIS A 27 7.78 0.19 9.85
CA HIS A 27 6.71 1.16 10.11
C HIS A 27 5.38 0.51 10.51
N GLY A 28 5.21 -0.80 10.30
CA GLY A 28 3.96 -1.49 10.61
C GLY A 28 2.78 -1.01 9.76
N ALA A 29 1.64 -0.77 10.42
CA ALA A 29 0.42 -0.22 9.83
C ALA A 29 0.28 1.24 10.25
N ASP A 30 0.51 2.16 9.32
CA ASP A 30 0.27 3.58 9.54
C ASP A 30 -1.18 3.94 9.19
N SER A 31 -1.77 4.87 9.94
CA SER A 31 -2.98 5.58 9.50
C SER A 31 -2.53 6.65 8.50
N ILE A 32 -2.80 6.43 7.22
CA ILE A 32 -2.34 7.31 6.15
C ILE A 32 -3.55 7.90 5.43
N ASP A 33 -3.51 9.21 5.17
CA ASP A 33 -4.47 9.85 4.29
C ASP A 33 -4.31 9.30 2.87
N VAL A 34 -5.37 8.67 2.37
CA VAL A 34 -5.35 8.03 1.06
C VAL A 34 -5.56 9.10 -0.02
N GLU A 35 -4.51 9.37 -0.79
CA GLU A 35 -4.55 10.26 -1.94
C GLU A 35 -4.29 9.51 -3.26
N ALA A 36 -4.80 10.05 -4.37
CA ALA A 36 -4.52 9.48 -5.69
C ALA A 36 -3.03 9.56 -6.05
N GLY A 37 -2.49 8.44 -6.53
CA GLY A 37 -1.07 8.29 -6.86
C GLY A 37 -0.17 7.98 -5.66
N VAL A 38 -0.73 7.80 -4.46
CA VAL A 38 -0.03 7.22 -3.32
C VAL A 38 0.16 5.72 -3.53
N ARG A 39 1.26 5.17 -3.03
CA ARG A 39 1.60 3.76 -3.12
C ARG A 39 1.87 3.17 -1.75
N PHE A 40 1.20 2.07 -1.42
CA PHE A 40 1.34 1.39 -0.16
C PHE A 40 1.96 0.01 -0.31
N CYS A 41 2.84 -0.37 0.61
CA CYS A 41 3.24 -1.76 0.77
C CYS A 41 2.31 -2.49 1.72
N VAL A 42 1.82 -3.64 1.29
CA VAL A 42 0.91 -4.50 2.05
C VAL A 42 1.42 -5.94 2.07
N LEU A 43 1.12 -6.67 3.14
CA LEU A 43 1.34 -8.11 3.23
C LEU A 43 0.00 -8.82 3.05
N THR A 44 -0.08 -9.73 2.09
CA THR A 44 -1.24 -10.62 1.97
C THR A 44 -1.28 -11.62 3.13
N ASN A 45 -2.43 -12.18 3.46
CA ASN A 45 -2.56 -13.25 4.47
C ASN A 45 -1.70 -14.49 4.18
N ALA A 46 -1.28 -14.67 2.92
CA ALA A 46 -0.35 -15.72 2.51
C ALA A 46 1.14 -15.36 2.75
N GLY A 47 1.42 -14.20 3.36
CA GLY A 47 2.77 -13.70 3.61
C GLY A 47 3.51 -13.25 2.35
N ARG A 48 2.79 -12.90 1.28
CA ARG A 48 3.38 -12.29 0.07
C ARG A 48 3.34 -10.78 0.18
N ALA A 49 4.45 -10.13 -0.14
CA ALA A 49 4.50 -8.68 -0.31
C ALA A 49 3.70 -8.26 -1.54
N ALA A 50 3.04 -7.11 -1.45
CA ALA A 50 2.36 -6.48 -2.56
C ALA A 50 2.47 -4.97 -2.46
N ILE A 51 2.35 -4.30 -3.61
CA ILE A 51 2.21 -2.85 -3.69
C ILE A 51 0.82 -2.50 -4.18
N LEU A 52 0.18 -1.56 -3.50
CA LEU A 52 -1.13 -1.01 -3.81
C LEU A 52 -0.93 0.42 -4.29
N ASP A 53 -1.27 0.70 -5.55
CA ASP A 53 -1.17 2.01 -6.19
C ASP A 53 -2.58 2.62 -6.29
N VAL A 54 -2.83 3.71 -5.57
CA VAL A 54 -4.13 4.36 -5.53
C VAL A 54 -4.39 5.06 -6.86
N ARG A 55 -5.47 4.68 -7.55
CA ARG A 55 -5.87 5.25 -8.83
C ARG A 55 -6.82 6.43 -8.69
N SER A 56 -7.75 6.33 -7.76
CA SER A 56 -8.75 7.38 -7.52
C SER A 56 -9.26 7.35 -6.09
N VAL A 57 -9.67 8.51 -5.58
CA VAL A 57 -10.26 8.66 -4.24
C VAL A 57 -11.57 9.41 -4.39
N ASN A 58 -12.63 8.92 -3.74
CA ASN A 58 -13.93 9.54 -3.62
C ASN A 58 -14.17 9.91 -2.15
N LEU A 59 -13.80 11.14 -1.78
CA LEU A 59 -13.92 11.65 -0.42
C LEU A 59 -15.37 11.77 0.06
N ALA A 60 -16.34 11.89 -0.85
CA ALA A 60 -17.75 12.00 -0.49
C ALA A 60 -18.35 10.65 -0.05
N ALA A 61 -17.79 9.54 -0.54
CA ALA A 61 -18.20 8.18 -0.22
C ALA A 61 -17.24 7.47 0.74
N ASP A 62 -16.11 8.08 1.09
CA ASP A 62 -15.01 7.46 1.83
C ASP A 62 -14.49 6.17 1.15
N GLU A 63 -14.33 6.25 -0.18
CA GLU A 63 -13.92 5.12 -1.02
C GLU A 63 -12.69 5.46 -1.84
N PHE A 64 -11.86 4.46 -2.14
CA PHE A 64 -10.78 4.60 -3.10
C PHE A 64 -10.65 3.36 -3.98
N THR A 65 -10.17 3.56 -5.19
CA THR A 65 -9.83 2.49 -6.13
C THR A 65 -8.32 2.39 -6.20
N ALA A 66 -7.79 1.18 -6.09
CA ALA A 66 -6.37 0.93 -6.22
C ALA A 66 -6.06 -0.25 -7.13
N GLN A 67 -4.89 -0.20 -7.74
CA GLN A 67 -4.31 -1.32 -8.48
C GLN A 67 -3.27 -2.00 -7.59
N VAL A 68 -3.39 -3.32 -7.43
CA VAL A 68 -2.45 -4.10 -6.63
C VAL A 68 -1.54 -4.92 -7.53
N THR A 69 -0.23 -4.90 -7.25
CA THR A 69 0.75 -5.85 -7.80
C THR A 69 1.24 -6.73 -6.67
N VAL A 70 0.96 -8.03 -6.76
CA VAL A 70 1.44 -9.04 -5.80
C VAL A 70 2.67 -9.73 -6.40
N TRP A 71 3.71 -9.91 -5.59
CA TRP A 71 4.87 -10.70 -6.01
C TRP A 71 4.76 -12.13 -5.51
N GLU A 72 5.22 -13.07 -6.34
CA GLU A 72 5.43 -14.45 -5.93
C GLU A 72 6.66 -14.54 -5.01
N LYS A 73 6.64 -15.54 -4.11
CA LYS A 73 7.77 -15.82 -3.21
C LYS A 73 8.94 -16.48 -3.93
#